data_AF-A0A1K1PEN1-F1
#
_entry.id   AF-A0A1K1PEN1-F1
#
_cell.length_a   1.000
_cell.length_b   1.000
_cell.length_c   1.000
_cell.angle_alpha   90.00
_cell.angle_beta   90.00
_cell.angle_gamma   90.00
#
_symmetry.space_group_name_H-M   'P 1'
#
loop_
_entity.id
_entity.type
_entity.pdbx_description
1 polymer ?
#
loop_
_entity_poly.entity_id
_entity_poly.type
_entity_poly.pdbx_seq_one_letter_code
_entity_poly.pdbx_strand_id
1 'polypeptide(L)'
;MKLKIRRSLALLALVVVVLVLTCPDEADYRRWLTEKHGIACTQPEFECKKNGSPIEWRSKSVRSAGIYMLVKDIYWDSGVPYEVKALGILHTFIDRSEH
;
A
#
# COMPACT_ATOMS: atom_id res chain seq x y z
N MET A 1 -14.97 -21.03 -33.79
CA MET A 1 -13.87 -20.08 -33.48
C MET A 1 -14.36 -18.84 -32.71
N LYS A 2 -15.38 -18.12 -33.19
CA LYS A 2 -15.93 -16.89 -32.54
C LYS A 2 -16.46 -17.08 -31.10
N LEU A 3 -17.09 -18.22 -30.78
CA LEU A 3 -17.59 -18.50 -29.42
C LEU A 3 -16.48 -18.75 -28.40
N LYS A 4 -15.37 -19.39 -28.81
CA LYS A 4 -14.21 -19.66 -27.92
C LYS A 4 -13.50 -18.36 -27.58
N ILE A 5 -13.29 -17.50 -28.57
CA ILE A 5 -12.68 -16.16 -28.38
C ILE A 5 -13.55 -15.29 -27.47
N ARG A 6 -14.88 -15.28 -27.65
CA ARG A 6 -15.80 -14.55 -26.74
C ARG A 6 -15.72 -15.06 -25.30
N ARG A 7 -15.65 -16.37 -25.08
CA ARG A 7 -15.48 -16.96 -23.74
C ARG A 7 -14.14 -16.59 -23.11
N SER A 8 -13.06 -16.65 -23.88
CA SER A 8 -11.73 -16.23 -23.42
C SER A 8 -11.69 -14.74 -23.05
N LEU A 9 -12.32 -13.88 -23.84
CA LEU A 9 -12.41 -12.44 -23.53
C LEU A 9 -13.21 -12.19 -22.25
N ALA A 10 -14.33 -12.89 -22.07
CA ALA A 10 -15.15 -12.77 -20.86
C ALA A 10 -14.41 -13.24 -19.61
N LEU A 11 -13.66 -14.35 -19.71
CA LEU A 11 -12.78 -14.83 -18.64
C LEU A 11 -11.69 -13.82 -18.30
N LEU A 12 -11.03 -13.25 -19.31
CA LEU A 12 -10.01 -12.22 -19.10
C LEU A 12 -10.59 -10.98 -18.42
N ALA A 13 -11.75 -10.51 -18.87
CA ALA A 13 -12.44 -9.38 -18.26
C ALA A 13 -12.82 -9.65 -16.79
N LEU A 14 -13.29 -10.87 -16.47
CA LEU A 14 -13.57 -11.28 -15.09
C LEU A 14 -12.32 -11.22 -14.22
N VAL A 15 -11.18 -11.73 -14.71
CA VAL A 15 -9.90 -11.66 -13.98
C VAL A 15 -9.51 -10.22 -13.70
N VAL A 16 -9.63 -9.32 -14.69
CA VAL A 16 -9.30 -7.90 -14.50
C VAL A 16 -10.22 -7.25 -13.46
N VAL A 17 -11.52 -7.55 -13.47
CA VAL A 17 -12.46 -7.03 -12.46
C VAL A 17 -12.09 -7.51 -11.06
N VAL A 18 -11.75 -8.79 -10.89
CA VAL A 18 -11.29 -9.34 -9.60
C VAL A 18 -10.02 -8.60 -9.14
N LEU A 19 -9.06 -8.38 -10.03
CA LEU A 19 -7.83 -7.64 -9.71
C LEU A 19 -8.11 -6.22 -9.22
N VAL A 20 -9.00 -5.49 -9.89
CA VAL A 20 -9.39 -4.13 -9.49
C VAL A 20 -10.11 -4.12 -8.15
N LEU A 21 -11.03 -5.06 -7.92
CA LEU A 21 -11.72 -5.20 -6.63
C LEU A 21 -10.78 -5.59 -5.49
N THR A 22 -9.64 -6.22 -5.81
CA THR A 22 -8.62 -6.61 -4.84
C THR A 22 -7.52 -5.58 -4.62
N CYS A 23 -7.66 -4.36 -5.16
CA CYS A 23 -6.72 -3.29 -4.86
C CYS A 23 -6.81 -2.94 -3.37
N PRO A 24 -5.69 -3.06 -2.62
CA PRO A 24 -5.69 -2.75 -1.21
C PRO A 24 -5.97 -1.26 -0.97
N ASP A 25 -6.58 -0.95 0.16
CA ASP A 25 -6.93 0.42 0.55
C ASP A 25 -5.96 1.01 1.60
N GLU A 26 -6.30 2.17 2.12
CA GLU A 26 -5.50 2.83 3.15
C GLU A 26 -5.53 2.11 4.50
N ALA A 27 -6.61 1.41 4.84
CA ALA A 27 -6.69 0.64 6.08
C ALA A 27 -5.78 -0.60 6.00
N ASP A 28 -5.74 -1.25 4.84
CA ASP A 28 -4.79 -2.33 4.57
C ASP A 28 -3.34 -1.85 4.70
N TYR A 29 -3.04 -0.66 4.18
CA TYR A 29 -1.71 -0.05 4.30
C TYR A 29 -1.35 0.21 5.77
N ARG A 30 -2.25 0.81 6.55
CA ARG A 30 -2.01 1.07 7.98
C ARG A 30 -1.76 -0.21 8.76
N ARG A 31 -2.55 -1.26 8.50
CA ARG A 31 -2.37 -2.57 9.14
C ARG A 31 -0.99 -3.14 8.81
N TRP A 32 -0.63 -3.17 7.53
CA TRP A 32 0.70 -3.62 7.10
C TRP A 32 1.83 -2.79 7.72
N LEU A 33 1.68 -1.47 7.77
CA LEU A 33 2.66 -0.54 8.31
C LEU A 33 2.90 -0.79 9.81
N THR A 34 1.83 -1.05 10.56
CA THR A 34 1.94 -1.42 11.98
C THR A 34 2.57 -2.80 12.16
N GLU A 35 2.18 -3.81 11.37
CA GLU A 35 2.69 -5.18 11.50
C GLU A 35 4.16 -5.33 11.07
N LYS A 36 4.58 -4.62 10.01
CA LYS A 36 5.93 -4.76 9.43
C LYS A 36 6.93 -3.73 9.94
N HIS A 37 6.51 -2.49 10.11
CA HIS A 37 7.40 -1.39 10.51
C HIS A 37 7.19 -0.99 11.98
N GLY A 38 6.18 -1.53 12.66
CA GLY A 38 5.83 -1.12 14.02
C GLY A 38 5.32 0.30 14.10
N ILE A 39 4.93 0.90 12.96
CA ILE A 39 4.48 2.29 12.86
C ILE A 39 2.96 2.34 12.95
N ALA A 40 2.47 3.08 13.94
CA ALA A 40 1.06 3.38 14.12
C ALA A 40 0.89 4.90 14.23
N CYS A 41 -0.03 5.45 13.45
CA CYS A 41 -0.38 6.87 13.49
C CYS A 41 -1.84 7.01 13.90
N THR A 42 -2.10 7.79 14.94
CA THR A 42 -3.47 8.18 15.32
C THR A 42 -3.95 9.28 14.38
N GLN A 43 -5.25 9.30 14.07
CA GLN A 43 -5.82 10.43 13.34
C GLN A 43 -6.06 11.60 14.29
N PRO A 44 -5.78 12.84 13.87
CA PRO A 44 -5.14 13.22 12.60
C PRO A 44 -3.66 12.81 12.54
N GLU A 45 -3.15 12.45 11.35
CA GLU A 45 -1.84 11.76 11.06
C GLU A 45 -0.56 12.44 11.61
N PHE A 46 -0.69 13.47 12.43
CA PHE A 46 0.40 14.22 13.04
C PHE A 46 1.05 13.50 14.22
N GLU A 47 0.37 12.52 14.84
CA GLU A 47 0.92 11.74 15.95
C GLU A 47 1.22 10.31 15.52
N CYS A 48 2.48 10.07 15.12
CA CYS A 48 2.97 8.75 14.76
C CYS A 48 3.93 8.21 15.81
N LYS A 49 3.88 6.89 16.01
CA LYS A 49 4.82 6.16 16.88
C LYS A 49 5.36 4.96 16.14
N LYS A 50 6.65 4.69 16.32
CA LYS A 50 7.35 3.49 15.88
C LYS A 50 7.76 2.68 17.09
N ASN A 51 7.22 1.47 17.25
CA ASN A 51 7.47 0.61 18.40
C ASN A 51 7.28 1.32 19.76
N GLY A 52 6.32 2.25 19.82
CA GLY A 52 6.03 3.05 21.02
C GLY A 52 6.79 4.38 21.14
N SER A 53 7.88 4.57 20.38
CA SER A 53 8.64 5.83 20.35
C SER A 53 8.00 6.83 19.38
N PRO A 54 7.87 8.13 19.74
CA PRO A 54 7.32 9.14 18.84
C PRO A 54 8.22 9.34 17.63
N ILE A 55 7.61 9.38 16.45
CA ILE A 55 8.26 9.76 15.18
C ILE A 55 7.46 10.89 14.54
N GLU A 56 8.13 11.74 13.78
CA GLU A 56 7.48 12.85 13.09
C GLU A 56 7.08 12.43 11.67
N TRP A 57 5.79 12.48 11.34
CA TRP A 57 5.34 12.30 9.96
C TRP A 57 5.63 13.56 9.14
N ARG A 58 6.22 13.39 7.96
CA ARG A 58 6.59 14.51 7.08
C ARG A 58 5.74 14.60 5.84
N SER A 59 5.58 13.48 5.13
CA SER A 59 4.82 13.47 3.88
C SER A 59 4.48 12.06 3.43
N LYS A 60 3.38 11.95 2.70
CA LYS A 60 2.90 10.72 2.09
C LYS A 60 2.60 10.96 0.61
N SER A 61 3.03 10.05 -0.25
CA SER A 61 2.72 10.03 -1.67
C SER A 61 2.11 8.69 -2.03
N VAL A 62 0.91 8.72 -2.60
CA VAL A 62 0.19 7.53 -3.07
C VAL A 62 -0.02 7.64 -4.57
N ARG A 63 0.35 6.59 -5.30
CA ARG A 63 0.07 6.45 -6.73
C ARG A 63 -0.70 5.16 -6.96
N SER A 64 -1.90 5.25 -7.53
CA SER A 64 -2.71 4.09 -7.90
C SER A 64 -2.70 3.91 -9.41
N ALA A 65 -2.60 2.66 -9.86
CA ALA A 65 -2.59 2.28 -11.27
C ALA A 65 -3.56 1.11 -11.54
N GLY A 66 -4.77 1.20 -10.97
CA GLY A 66 -5.91 0.32 -11.23
C GLY A 66 -5.83 -1.06 -10.60
N ILE A 67 -4.70 -1.77 -10.75
CA ILE A 67 -4.44 -3.12 -10.22
C ILE A 67 -3.34 -3.15 -9.15
N TYR A 68 -2.65 -2.02 -8.94
CA TYR A 68 -1.63 -1.87 -7.92
C TYR A 68 -1.61 -0.45 -7.36
N MET A 69 -1.05 -0.32 -6.16
CA MET A 69 -0.82 0.93 -5.47
C MET A 69 0.66 1.03 -5.09
N LEU A 70 1.25 2.20 -5.26
CA LEU A 70 2.57 2.53 -4.73
C LEU A 70 2.40 3.57 -3.64
N VAL A 71 2.95 3.29 -2.47
CA VAL A 71 2.95 4.22 -1.34
C VAL A 71 4.40 4.55 -0.99
N LYS A 72 4.67 5.84 -0.82
CA LYS A 72 5.93 6.36 -0.29
C LYS A 72 5.60 7.27 0.88
N ASP A 73 6.06 6.90 2.06
CA ASP A 73 5.84 7.64 3.31
C ASP A 73 7.19 8.04 3.89
N ILE A 74 7.29 9.26 4.39
CA ILE A 74 8.52 9.81 4.95
C ILE A 74 8.25 10.23 6.38
N TYR A 75 9.07 9.69 7.27
CA TYR A 75 9.10 9.99 8.69
C TYR A 75 10.47 10.54 9.09
N TRP A 76 10.53 11.23 10.23
CA TRP A 76 11.75 11.55 10.94
C TRP A 76 11.77 10.78 12.26
N ASP A 77 12.78 9.95 12.41
CA ASP A 77 13.05 9.15 13.60
C ASP A 77 14.30 9.72 14.26
N SER A 78 14.13 10.45 15.38
CA SER A 78 15.22 11.07 16.12
C SER A 78 16.16 11.95 15.26
N GLY A 79 15.58 12.68 14.29
CA GLY A 79 16.31 13.56 13.37
C GLY A 79 16.92 12.86 12.14
N VAL A 80 16.75 11.55 12.03
CA VAL A 80 17.16 10.76 10.84
C VAL A 80 15.94 10.53 9.95
N PRO A 81 16.01 10.80 8.64
CA PRO A 81 14.92 10.49 7.72
C PRO A 81 14.73 8.97 7.60
N TYR A 82 13.50 8.53 7.75
CA TYR A 82 13.07 7.15 7.59
C TYR A 82 12.01 7.08 6.48
N GLU A 83 12.34 6.41 5.38
CA GLU A 83 11.45 6.29 4.21
C GLU A 83 10.88 4.88 4.12
N VAL A 84 9.54 4.78 4.06
CA VAL A 84 8.81 3.54 3.79
C VAL A 84 8.32 3.57 2.35
N LYS A 85 8.68 2.56 1.56
CA LYS A 85 8.15 2.36 0.20
C LYS A 85 7.39 1.05 0.16
N ALA A 86 6.15 1.07 -0.29
CA ALA A 86 5.30 -0.11 -0.36
C ALA A 86 4.68 -0.28 -1.74
N LEU A 87 4.57 -1.54 -2.19
CA LEU A 87 3.76 -1.95 -3.34
C LEU A 87 2.53 -2.70 -2.84
N GLY A 88 1.36 -2.11 -3.02
CA GLY A 88 0.05 -2.70 -2.76
C GLY A 88 -0.46 -3.48 -3.98
N ILE A 89 -0.75 -4.76 -3.82
CA ILE A 89 -1.33 -5.63 -4.85
C ILE A 89 -2.13 -6.75 -4.17
N LEU A 90 -3.28 -7.18 -4.71
CA LEU A 90 -4.06 -8.33 -4.18
C LEU A 90 -4.32 -8.28 -2.65
N HIS A 91 -4.85 -7.18 -2.11
CA HIS A 91 -5.09 -6.95 -0.67
C HIS A 91 -3.84 -7.00 0.23
N THR A 92 -2.63 -7.00 -0.32
CA THR A 92 -1.41 -7.03 0.48
C THR A 92 -0.45 -5.91 0.09
N PHE A 93 0.45 -5.56 0.99
CA PHE A 93 1.55 -4.63 0.76
C PHE A 93 2.89 -5.35 0.91
N ILE A 94 3.83 -4.97 0.05
CA ILE A 94 5.19 -5.53 0.01
C ILE A 94 6.18 -4.38 0.14
N ASP A 95 7.20 -4.56 0.99
CA ASP A 95 8.25 -3.57 1.17
C ASP A 95 9.11 -3.44 -0.09
N ARG A 96 9.40 -2.20 -0.46
CA ARG A 96 10.21 -1.78 -1.60
C ARG A 96 11.28 -0.77 -1.18
N SER A 97 11.47 -0.54 0.11
CA SER A 97 12.60 0.21 0.63
C SER A 97 13.88 -0.59 0.33
N GLU A 98 14.87 0.08 -0.25
CA GLU A 98 16.16 -0.56 -0.53
C GLU A 98 16.98 -0.47 0.76
N HIS A 99 17.45 -1.63 1.25
CA HIS A 99 18.37 -1.74 2.37
C HIS A 99 19.79 -1.39 1.95
#